data_AF-A0A8H5R7L7-F1
#
_entry.id   AF-A0A8H5R7L7-F1
#
_cell.length_a   1.000
_cell.length_b   1.000
_cell.length_c   1.000
_cell.angle_alpha   90.00
_cell.angle_beta   90.00
_cell.angle_gamma   90.00
#
_symmetry.space_group_name_H-M   'P 1'
#
loop_
_entity.id
_entity.type
_entity.pdbx_description
1 polymer ?
#
loop_
_entity_poly.entity_id
_entity_poly.type
_entity_poly.pdbx_seq_one_letter_code
_entity_poly.pdbx_strand_id
1 'polypeptide(L)'
;MGYRPISLSSYGPPEDARCSSVWIYEPLGPDLQMIHDVPKPVFDSWVEKLRERKYVLTHVTVTGTEENALFSGVMEEDRKRNKTVWTLDCGIKDWRPLLERTELGLKMKTQGFTSYGPSDNRKYCILRHENRGNENVALYADLEEQDFQRIFAVEITKPFWRPKKLFMSNDLKIAGLFTDTSVGDWYSDTHLNETALDATIKEQTSKGLILTDIQGGLREGEEVYNVIFQELLEPKTRHWHATGQKSEFPRQTKSLDLIMKKFMKTNGVRQAQVAIVSRGEIKAEDDRETVVSNDTFLLASVSKMFAAAAVDDFINRGKLSLRTKVYEQLGYFDANDERAKDITVKHLLEHEGGYDRREAGEDISIGFNKVTMPLPTKGNRTATTRDVI
;
A
#
# COMPACT_ATOMS: atom_id res chain seq x y z
N MET A 1 -5.53 28.07 23.46
CA MET A 1 -6.24 27.67 22.22
C MET A 1 -5.18 27.13 21.29
N GLY A 2 -5.18 25.83 21.01
CA GLY A 2 -4.05 25.16 20.37
C GLY A 2 -4.26 24.94 18.87
N TYR A 3 -3.26 25.28 18.07
CA TYR A 3 -3.09 24.71 16.74
C TYR A 3 -2.32 23.39 16.87
N ARG A 4 -2.65 22.40 16.04
CA ARG A 4 -1.97 21.10 15.99
C ARG A 4 -1.38 20.86 14.60
N PRO A 5 -0.11 20.46 14.46
CA PRO A 5 0.46 20.12 13.17
C PRO A 5 -0.04 18.75 12.70
N ILE A 6 -0.40 18.65 11.41
CA ILE A 6 -0.85 17.40 10.76
C ILE A 6 0.04 16.96 9.59
N SER A 7 1.01 17.81 9.24
CA SER A 7 2.10 17.51 8.34
C SER A 7 3.33 18.33 8.75
N LEU A 8 4.51 17.74 8.56
CA LEU A 8 5.80 18.33 8.87
C LEU A 8 6.84 17.78 7.88
N SER A 9 7.66 18.65 7.33
CA SER A 9 8.76 18.34 6.41
C SER A 9 9.93 19.26 6.69
N SER A 10 11.12 18.71 6.94
CA SER A 10 12.38 19.43 6.92
C SER A 10 13.12 19.05 5.64
N TYR A 11 13.70 20.03 4.95
CA TYR A 11 14.37 19.82 3.67
C TYR A 11 15.49 20.85 3.45
N GLY A 12 16.35 20.61 2.47
CA GLY A 12 17.51 21.46 2.19
C GLY A 12 18.77 21.04 2.97
N PRO A 13 19.92 21.65 2.67
CA PRO A 13 21.18 21.30 3.33
C PRO A 13 21.16 21.73 4.81
N PRO A 14 21.96 21.09 5.70
CA PRO A 14 21.94 21.39 7.14
C PRO A 14 22.14 22.86 7.51
N GLU A 15 22.93 23.60 6.73
CA GLU A 15 23.22 25.02 6.92
C GLU A 15 22.08 25.97 6.50
N ASP A 16 21.14 25.50 5.69
CA ASP A 16 19.95 26.22 5.21
C ASP A 16 18.74 25.28 5.24
N ALA A 17 18.55 24.60 6.38
CA ALA A 17 17.42 23.70 6.57
C ALA A 17 16.12 24.52 6.60
N ARG A 18 15.16 24.10 5.78
CA ARG A 18 13.84 24.72 5.65
C ARG A 18 12.76 23.78 6.13
N CYS A 19 11.61 24.36 6.46
CA CYS A 19 10.48 23.65 7.03
C CYS A 19 9.18 24.00 6.32
N SER A 20 8.38 22.98 5.99
CA SER A 20 6.97 23.15 5.61
C SER A 20 6.08 22.34 6.54
N SER A 21 4.96 22.91 6.95
CA SER A 21 4.02 22.24 7.85
C SER A 21 2.59 22.69 7.62
N VAL A 22 1.65 21.82 7.95
CA VAL A 22 0.21 22.13 7.94
C VAL A 22 -0.29 22.10 9.36
N TRP A 23 -1.02 23.14 9.75
CA TRP A 23 -1.58 23.29 11.08
C TRP A 23 -3.10 23.40 11.00
N ILE A 24 -3.78 22.69 11.90
CA ILE A 24 -5.23 22.81 12.08
C ILE A 24 -5.54 23.47 13.41
N TYR A 25 -6.63 24.22 13.46
CA TYR A 25 -7.13 24.77 14.71
C TYR A 25 -7.91 23.68 15.48
N GLU A 26 -7.37 23.23 16.61
CA GLU A 26 -7.96 22.16 17.42
C GLU A 26 -7.86 22.50 18.92
N PRO A 27 -8.78 23.34 19.44
CA PRO A 27 -8.63 23.93 20.78
C PRO A 27 -8.68 22.93 21.94
N LEU A 28 -9.25 21.73 21.71
CA LEU A 28 -9.33 20.63 22.68
C LEU A 28 -8.36 19.48 22.36
N GLY A 29 -7.39 19.72 21.48
CA GLY A 29 -6.39 18.73 21.06
C GLY A 29 -5.51 18.21 22.22
N PRO A 30 -4.73 17.15 21.97
CA PRO A 30 -3.74 16.64 22.92
C PRO A 30 -2.72 17.73 23.29
N ASP A 31 -2.11 17.62 24.48
CA ASP A 31 -0.89 18.39 24.72
C ASP A 31 0.18 17.94 23.74
N LEU A 32 0.98 18.88 23.22
CA LEU A 32 1.99 18.57 22.20
C LEU A 32 3.32 19.22 22.53
N GLN A 33 4.39 18.57 22.09
CA GLN A 33 5.75 19.04 22.17
C GLN A 33 6.37 18.92 20.79
N MET A 34 7.18 19.89 20.41
CA MET A 34 7.87 19.92 19.13
C MET A 34 9.35 20.20 19.35
N ILE A 35 10.17 19.61 18.49
CA ILE A 35 11.59 19.91 18.37
C ILE A 35 11.91 20.08 16.89
N HIS A 36 12.82 20.99 16.57
CA HIS A 36 13.12 21.35 15.20
C HIS A 36 14.63 21.45 14.99
N ASP A 37 15.11 20.84 13.92
CA ASP A 37 16.46 20.90 13.39
C ASP A 37 17.56 20.67 14.42
N VAL A 38 17.42 19.60 15.21
CA VAL A 38 18.41 19.22 16.21
C VAL A 38 19.23 18.01 15.78
N PRO A 39 20.49 17.87 16.24
CA PRO A 39 21.27 16.66 16.03
C PRO A 39 20.64 15.44 16.68
N LYS A 40 20.92 14.26 16.11
CA LYS A 40 20.35 12.97 16.55
C LYS A 40 20.40 12.72 18.07
N PRO A 41 21.51 12.94 18.81
CA PRO A 41 21.54 12.68 20.24
C PRO A 41 20.54 13.53 21.04
N VAL A 42 20.30 14.77 20.61
CA VAL A 42 19.32 15.67 21.23
C VAL A 42 17.90 15.19 20.92
N PHE A 43 17.64 14.80 19.67
CA PHE A 43 16.36 14.25 19.26
C PHE A 43 16.01 12.96 20.01
N ASP A 44 16.95 12.02 20.08
CA ASP A 44 16.76 10.73 20.77
C ASP A 44 16.49 10.94 22.26
N SER A 45 17.24 11.84 22.92
CA SER A 45 17.01 12.18 24.33
C SER A 45 15.63 12.81 24.56
N TRP A 46 15.19 13.70 23.64
CA TRP A 46 13.87 14.30 23.68
C TRP A 46 12.75 13.27 23.51
N VAL A 47 12.93 12.34 22.56
CA VAL A 47 12.00 11.23 22.31
C VAL A 47 11.84 10.36 23.56
N GLU A 48 12.95 9.90 24.15
CA GLU A 48 12.89 8.98 25.30
C GLU A 48 12.26 9.65 26.53
N LYS A 49 12.62 10.91 26.81
CA LYS A 49 12.00 11.70 27.89
C LYS A 49 10.49 11.82 27.74
N LEU A 50 9.99 12.03 26.52
CA LEU A 50 8.56 12.17 26.26
C LEU A 50 7.84 10.82 26.20
N ARG A 51 8.52 9.76 25.75
CA ARG A 51 8.03 8.38 25.82
C ARG A 51 7.73 7.97 27.26
N GLU A 52 8.61 8.28 28.22
CA GLU A 52 8.39 8.04 29.66
C GLU A 52 7.17 8.81 30.21
N ARG A 53 6.91 10.00 29.66
CA ARG A 53 5.73 10.82 29.97
C ARG A 53 4.48 10.41 29.20
N LYS A 54 4.51 9.28 28.48
CA LYS A 54 3.39 8.71 27.70
C LYS A 54 2.95 9.57 26.52
N TYR A 55 3.88 10.28 25.89
CA TYR A 55 3.66 10.90 24.59
C TYR A 55 3.99 9.91 23.48
N VAL A 56 3.41 10.15 22.30
CA VAL A 56 3.60 9.37 21.08
C VAL A 56 4.16 10.28 20.01
N LEU A 57 5.22 9.83 19.34
CA LEU A 57 5.76 10.51 18.17
C LEU A 57 4.78 10.40 17.01
N THR A 58 4.22 11.50 16.55
CA THR A 58 3.23 11.55 15.46
C THR A 58 3.86 11.94 14.13
N HIS A 59 4.94 12.73 14.18
CA HIS A 59 5.68 13.20 13.01
C HIS A 59 7.18 13.14 13.28
N VAL A 60 7.93 12.75 12.27
CA VAL A 60 9.40 12.84 12.23
C VAL A 60 9.80 13.17 10.81
N THR A 61 10.79 14.04 10.68
CA THR A 61 11.44 14.36 9.40
C THR A 61 12.91 14.61 9.66
N VAL A 62 13.74 14.28 8.68
CA VAL A 62 15.19 14.30 8.79
C VAL A 62 15.75 14.88 7.50
N THR A 63 16.64 15.86 7.62
CA THR A 63 17.39 16.40 6.48
C THR A 63 18.89 16.32 6.75
N GLY A 64 19.71 16.51 5.71
CA GLY A 64 21.17 16.50 5.81
C GLY A 64 21.81 15.16 5.48
N THR A 65 23.10 15.04 5.82
CA THR A 65 23.90 13.82 5.64
C THR A 65 23.82 12.90 6.85
N GLU A 66 24.35 11.68 6.78
CA GLU A 66 24.41 10.79 7.95
C GLU A 66 25.17 11.44 9.14
N GLU A 67 26.24 12.17 8.85
CA GLU A 67 27.10 12.81 9.86
C GLU A 67 26.48 14.10 10.42
N ASN A 68 25.77 14.86 9.58
CA ASN A 68 25.16 16.14 9.93
C ASN A 68 23.64 16.11 9.73
N ALA A 69 22.99 15.03 10.19
CA ALA A 69 21.54 14.89 10.10
C ALA A 69 20.84 15.79 11.13
N LEU A 70 19.86 16.56 10.67
CA LEU A 70 18.99 17.40 11.49
C LEU A 70 17.61 16.77 11.57
N PHE A 71 17.13 16.58 12.80
CA PHE A 71 15.87 15.92 13.11
C PHE A 71 14.85 16.92 13.62
N SER A 72 13.64 16.83 13.07
CA SER A 72 12.46 17.55 13.53
C SER A 72 11.35 16.56 13.83
N GLY A 73 10.54 16.85 14.85
CA GLY A 73 9.46 15.94 15.22
C GLY A 73 8.38 16.57 16.10
N VAL A 74 7.26 15.86 16.15
CA VAL A 74 6.08 16.22 16.95
C VAL A 74 5.71 15.03 17.82
N MET A 75 5.60 15.25 19.11
CA MET A 75 5.09 14.28 20.07
C MET A 75 3.83 14.80 20.74
N GLU A 76 2.80 13.96 20.78
CA GLU A 76 1.49 14.28 21.34
C GLU A 76 1.19 13.41 22.55
N GLU A 77 0.54 13.97 23.56
CA GLU A 77 0.04 13.24 24.73
C GLU A 77 -0.90 12.11 24.26
N ASP A 78 -0.57 10.87 24.61
CA ASP A 78 -1.44 9.76 24.23
C ASP A 78 -2.64 9.66 25.16
N ARG A 79 -3.76 10.27 24.74
CA ARG A 79 -5.03 10.24 25.47
C ARG A 79 -5.82 8.94 25.29
N LYS A 80 -5.34 7.98 24.48
CA LYS A 80 -6.05 6.72 24.27
C LYS A 80 -6.02 5.86 25.53
N ARG A 81 -7.12 5.13 25.77
CA ARG A 81 -7.25 4.16 26.89
C ARG A 81 -6.17 3.09 26.82
N ASN A 82 -5.98 2.51 25.64
CA ASN A 82 -4.85 1.64 25.35
C ASN A 82 -3.78 2.48 24.68
N LYS A 83 -2.62 2.60 25.32
CA LYS A 83 -1.49 3.36 24.79
C LYS A 83 -1.04 2.82 23.44
N THR A 84 -0.73 3.71 22.53
CA THR A 84 -0.30 3.44 21.16
C THR A 84 1.08 2.82 21.22
N VAL A 85 1.23 1.63 20.64
CA VAL A 85 2.55 1.04 20.42
C VAL A 85 3.14 1.68 19.17
N TRP A 86 4.37 2.17 19.26
CA TRP A 86 5.06 2.81 18.15
C TRP A 86 6.56 2.61 18.22
N THR A 87 7.20 2.56 17.05
CA THR A 87 8.64 2.42 16.89
C THR A 87 9.18 3.50 15.97
N LEU A 88 10.44 3.85 16.16
CA LEU A 88 11.18 4.76 15.32
C LEU A 88 12.51 4.10 14.98
N ASP A 89 12.76 3.89 13.71
CA ASP A 89 13.99 3.29 13.21
C ASP A 89 14.64 4.29 12.24
N CYS A 90 15.73 4.96 12.65
CA CYS A 90 16.48 5.89 11.81
C CYS A 90 17.92 5.40 11.55
N GLY A 91 18.54 5.89 10.47
CA GLY A 91 19.91 5.50 10.10
C GLY A 91 20.01 4.15 9.40
N ILE A 92 18.87 3.58 9.01
CA ILE A 92 18.81 2.27 8.35
C ILE A 92 19.16 2.41 6.86
N LYS A 93 19.72 1.35 6.28
CA LYS A 93 20.06 1.28 4.84
C LYS A 93 19.00 0.59 3.99
N ASP A 94 18.23 -0.32 4.57
CA ASP A 94 17.13 -1.01 3.89
C ASP A 94 15.88 -0.95 4.77
N TRP A 95 14.87 -0.24 4.28
CA TRP A 95 13.60 -0.02 4.97
C TRP A 95 12.59 -1.13 4.69
N ARG A 96 12.76 -1.91 3.61
CA ARG A 96 11.76 -2.90 3.16
C ARG A 96 11.43 -3.95 4.22
N PRO A 97 12.42 -4.53 4.94
CA PRO A 97 12.13 -5.53 5.98
C PRO A 97 11.31 -4.99 7.15
N LEU A 98 11.29 -3.67 7.36
CA LEU A 98 10.56 -3.04 8.46
C LEU A 98 9.08 -2.82 8.18
N LEU A 99 8.65 -2.86 6.91
CA LEU A 99 7.23 -2.73 6.55
C LEU A 99 6.39 -3.91 7.03
N GLU A 100 6.91 -5.12 6.90
CA GLU A 100 6.19 -6.36 7.20
C GLU A 100 6.41 -6.84 8.65
N ARG A 101 7.31 -6.17 9.38
CA ARG A 101 7.69 -6.54 10.74
C ARG A 101 6.58 -6.22 11.73
N THR A 102 6.17 -7.24 12.49
CA THR A 102 5.28 -7.09 13.66
C THR A 102 6.08 -6.67 14.89
N GLU A 103 5.44 -5.92 15.79
CA GLU A 103 6.05 -5.49 17.06
C GLU A 103 5.19 -5.99 18.22
N LEU A 104 5.77 -6.75 19.16
CA LEU A 104 5.01 -7.39 20.25
C LEU A 104 3.83 -8.25 19.75
N GLY A 105 3.97 -8.86 18.56
CA GLY A 105 2.88 -9.61 17.89
C GLY A 105 1.77 -8.72 17.29
N LEU A 106 1.92 -7.40 17.34
CA LEU A 106 1.00 -6.43 16.76
C LEU A 106 1.39 -6.12 15.33
N LYS A 107 0.38 -5.96 14.46
CA LYS A 107 0.58 -5.42 13.11
C LYS A 107 0.95 -3.95 13.22
N MET A 108 2.00 -3.54 12.54
CA MET A 108 2.46 -2.16 12.48
C MET A 108 2.11 -1.56 11.11
N LYS A 109 1.99 -0.24 11.04
CA LYS A 109 1.85 0.51 9.78
C LYS A 109 2.82 1.68 9.77
N THR A 110 3.31 2.02 8.58
CA THR A 110 4.09 3.24 8.38
C THR A 110 3.20 4.46 8.64
N GLN A 111 3.70 5.35 9.50
CA GLN A 111 3.07 6.62 9.84
C GLN A 111 3.91 7.80 9.32
N GLY A 112 5.24 7.68 9.38
CA GLY A 112 6.18 8.66 8.82
C GLY A 112 7.34 7.96 8.13
N PHE A 113 7.89 8.59 7.10
CA PHE A 113 9.03 8.09 6.35
C PHE A 113 9.85 9.28 5.85
N THR A 114 11.18 9.17 5.92
CA THR A 114 12.06 10.17 5.32
C THR A 114 13.31 9.47 4.82
N SER A 115 13.83 9.91 3.68
CA SER A 115 15.16 9.53 3.22
C SER A 115 16.08 10.75 3.22
N TYR A 116 17.32 10.55 3.64
CA TYR A 116 18.31 11.60 3.81
C TYR A 116 19.72 11.06 3.50
N GLY A 117 20.68 11.96 3.35
CA GLY A 117 22.01 11.64 2.82
C GLY A 117 22.06 11.61 1.29
N PRO A 118 23.28 11.50 0.74
CA PRO A 118 23.50 11.41 -0.70
C PRO A 118 23.00 10.08 -1.27
N SER A 119 22.81 10.01 -2.59
CA SER A 119 22.23 8.85 -3.27
C SER A 119 23.05 7.55 -3.10
N ASP A 120 24.37 7.66 -2.92
CA ASP A 120 25.30 6.55 -2.73
C ASP A 120 25.40 6.07 -1.26
N ASN A 121 24.95 6.87 -0.29
CA ASN A 121 24.85 6.51 1.12
C ASN A 121 23.52 6.97 1.74
N ARG A 122 22.42 6.67 1.04
CA ARG A 122 21.07 7.02 1.48
C ARG A 122 20.71 6.29 2.77
N LYS A 123 20.18 7.05 3.72
CA LYS A 123 19.60 6.54 4.96
C LYS A 123 18.11 6.80 4.98
N TYR A 124 17.43 6.02 5.81
CA TYR A 124 16.01 6.19 6.03
C TYR A 124 15.75 6.40 7.52
N CYS A 125 14.68 7.14 7.80
CA CYS A 125 13.99 7.06 9.07
C CYS A 125 12.53 6.70 8.86
N ILE A 126 12.05 5.68 9.59
CA ILE A 126 10.69 5.18 9.52
C ILE A 126 10.04 5.20 10.89
N LEU A 127 8.91 5.91 10.98
CA LEU A 127 8.02 5.94 12.14
C LEU A 127 6.87 4.98 11.88
N ARG A 128 6.72 3.98 12.75
CA ARG A 128 5.67 2.96 12.63
C ARG A 128 4.75 3.00 13.86
N HIS A 129 3.46 2.96 13.63
CA HIS A 129 2.43 2.91 14.67
C HIS A 129 1.69 1.57 14.62
N GLU A 130 1.14 1.15 15.75
CA GLU A 130 0.23 0.01 15.81
C GLU A 130 -0.94 0.19 14.81
N ASN A 131 -1.13 -0.78 13.93
CA ASN A 131 -2.17 -0.78 12.92
C ASN A 131 -3.50 -1.28 13.47
N ARG A 132 -4.08 -0.55 14.43
CA ARG A 132 -5.37 -0.92 15.06
C ARG A 132 -6.54 -1.01 14.08
N GLY A 133 -6.48 -0.23 13.00
CA GLY A 133 -7.48 -0.21 11.95
C GLY A 133 -7.34 -1.36 10.96
N ASN A 134 -6.23 -2.10 10.97
CA ASN A 134 -5.82 -3.00 9.88
C ASN A 134 -5.96 -2.34 8.50
N GLU A 135 -5.40 -1.13 8.42
CA GLU A 135 -5.19 -0.38 7.17
C GLU A 135 -4.23 -1.15 6.29
N ASN A 136 -4.63 -1.39 5.05
CA ASN A 136 -3.69 -1.83 4.04
C ASN A 136 -2.90 -0.60 3.60
N VAL A 137 -1.58 -0.77 3.50
CA VAL A 137 -0.67 0.29 3.10
C VAL A 137 0.32 -0.25 2.07
N ALA A 138 0.70 0.58 1.12
CA ALA A 138 1.85 0.33 0.25
C ALA A 138 2.75 1.56 0.28
N LEU A 139 4.06 1.34 0.42
CA LEU A 139 5.06 2.39 0.31
C LEU A 139 5.90 2.12 -0.93
N TYR A 140 5.91 3.09 -1.83
CA TYR A 140 6.83 3.12 -2.97
C TYR A 140 7.79 4.28 -2.73
N ALA A 141 9.09 3.99 -2.55
CA ALA A 141 10.09 4.98 -2.18
C ALA A 141 11.24 5.05 -3.19
N ASP A 142 12.02 6.12 -3.10
CA ASP A 142 13.22 6.41 -3.91
C ASP A 142 12.94 6.55 -5.41
N LEU A 143 11.74 7.02 -5.75
CA LEU A 143 11.29 7.17 -7.13
C LEU A 143 11.63 8.55 -7.67
N GLU A 144 12.14 8.59 -8.89
CA GLU A 144 12.15 9.82 -9.70
C GLU A 144 10.71 10.24 -10.01
N GLU A 145 10.49 11.52 -10.24
CA GLU A 145 9.16 12.08 -10.53
C GLU A 145 8.40 11.29 -11.59
N GLN A 146 9.05 11.02 -12.73
CA GLN A 146 8.40 10.36 -13.84
C GLN A 146 7.96 8.92 -13.50
N ASP A 147 8.76 8.20 -12.72
CA ASP A 147 8.42 6.84 -12.29
C ASP A 147 7.36 6.86 -11.18
N PHE A 148 7.43 7.85 -10.29
CA PHE A 148 6.38 8.10 -9.32
C PHE A 148 5.04 8.37 -10.01
N GLN A 149 4.99 9.25 -11.02
CA GLN A 149 3.75 9.53 -11.76
C GLN A 149 3.17 8.29 -12.45
N ARG A 150 4.03 7.40 -12.98
CA ARG A 150 3.57 6.12 -13.56
C ARG A 150 2.92 5.23 -12.50
N ILE A 151 3.57 5.09 -11.34
CA ILE A 151 3.04 4.29 -10.23
C ILE A 151 1.76 4.93 -9.70
N PHE A 152 1.77 6.23 -9.43
CA PHE A 152 0.62 6.99 -8.95
C PHE A 152 -0.59 6.82 -9.87
N ALA A 153 -0.41 7.02 -11.19
CA ALA A 153 -1.48 6.86 -12.17
C ALA A 153 -2.09 5.45 -12.15
N VAL A 154 -1.31 4.40 -11.92
CA VAL A 154 -1.82 3.02 -11.77
C VAL A 154 -2.50 2.83 -10.41
N GLU A 155 -1.88 3.29 -9.32
CA GLU A 155 -2.41 3.12 -7.96
C GLU A 155 -3.78 3.78 -7.78
N ILE A 156 -4.00 4.97 -8.35
CA ILE A 156 -5.27 5.71 -8.20
C ILE A 156 -6.43 5.13 -9.03
N THR A 157 -6.16 4.19 -9.95
CA THR A 157 -7.23 3.42 -10.62
C THR A 157 -7.86 2.38 -9.70
N LYS A 158 -7.19 2.01 -8.61
CA LYS A 158 -7.67 1.00 -7.68
C LYS A 158 -8.80 1.61 -6.83
N PRO A 159 -9.99 0.98 -6.79
CA PRO A 159 -11.08 1.47 -5.97
C PRO A 159 -10.69 1.56 -4.48
N PHE A 160 -11.11 2.63 -3.81
CA PHE A 160 -10.88 2.87 -2.39
C PHE A 160 -9.40 2.92 -1.99
N TRP A 161 -8.52 3.23 -2.94
CA TRP A 161 -7.08 3.34 -2.74
C TRP A 161 -6.64 4.77 -3.07
N ARG A 162 -5.81 5.36 -2.21
CA ARG A 162 -5.42 6.76 -2.34
C ARG A 162 -4.04 7.04 -1.77
N PRO A 163 -3.38 8.13 -2.18
CA PRO A 163 -2.21 8.63 -1.46
C PRO A 163 -2.59 9.09 -0.03
N LYS A 164 -1.70 8.82 0.92
CA LYS A 164 -1.78 9.24 2.33
C LYS A 164 -0.68 10.24 2.69
N LYS A 165 0.53 10.03 2.19
CA LYS A 165 1.70 10.92 2.38
C LYS A 165 2.58 10.86 1.13
N LEU A 166 3.16 12.00 0.73
CA LEU A 166 4.08 12.11 -0.42
C LEU A 166 5.44 12.65 0.01
N PHE A 167 6.16 11.87 0.81
CA PHE A 167 7.47 12.28 1.34
C PHE A 167 8.43 12.62 0.20
N MET A 168 9.24 13.65 0.41
CA MET A 168 10.24 14.09 -0.56
C MET A 168 11.61 14.16 0.10
N SER A 169 12.63 13.77 -0.66
CA SER A 169 14.03 13.83 -0.25
C SER A 169 14.73 15.04 -0.84
N ASN A 170 15.92 15.36 -0.34
CA ASN A 170 16.70 16.51 -0.81
C ASN A 170 17.12 16.43 -2.28
N ASP A 171 17.26 15.22 -2.83
CA ASP A 171 17.48 14.97 -4.25
C ASP A 171 16.17 14.77 -5.03
N LEU A 172 15.05 15.23 -4.47
CA LEU A 172 13.72 15.26 -5.10
C LEU A 172 13.12 13.89 -5.44
N LYS A 173 13.70 12.80 -4.94
CA LYS A 173 13.03 11.49 -5.00
C LYS A 173 11.80 11.50 -4.10
N ILE A 174 10.73 10.89 -4.59
CA ILE A 174 9.44 10.81 -3.92
C ILE A 174 9.27 9.43 -3.28
N ALA A 175 8.70 9.42 -2.08
CA ALA A 175 8.13 8.25 -1.47
C ALA A 175 6.62 8.42 -1.23
N GLY A 176 5.81 7.69 -2.00
CA GLY A 176 4.37 7.67 -1.89
C GLY A 176 3.89 6.57 -0.95
N LEU A 177 3.24 6.95 0.14
CA LEU A 177 2.51 6.04 1.02
C LEU A 177 1.04 6.04 0.62
N PHE A 178 0.53 4.90 0.18
CA PHE A 178 -0.87 4.70 -0.19
C PHE A 178 -1.62 3.89 0.86
N THR A 179 -2.94 4.04 0.90
CA THR A 179 -3.79 3.33 1.86
C THR A 179 -5.21 3.08 1.35
N ASP A 180 -5.89 2.10 1.98
CA ASP A 180 -7.28 1.75 1.68
C ASP A 180 -8.36 2.50 2.49
N THR A 181 -8.00 3.65 3.07
CA THR A 181 -8.91 4.42 3.93
C THR A 181 -9.77 5.41 3.16
N SER A 182 -11.02 5.58 3.60
CA SER A 182 -11.99 6.49 2.97
C SER A 182 -11.97 7.86 3.65
N VAL A 183 -11.67 8.91 2.89
CA VAL A 183 -11.63 10.31 3.36
C VAL A 183 -12.55 11.23 2.56
N GLY A 184 -13.49 10.66 1.79
CA GLY A 184 -14.27 11.41 0.83
C GLY A 184 -13.46 11.73 -0.42
N ASP A 185 -13.75 12.88 -1.03
CA ASP A 185 -12.96 13.39 -2.15
C ASP A 185 -11.54 13.74 -1.71
N TRP A 186 -10.60 13.63 -2.65
CA TRP A 186 -9.20 13.97 -2.41
C TRP A 186 -8.54 14.44 -3.70
N TYR A 187 -7.46 15.20 -3.55
CA TYR A 187 -6.63 15.71 -4.64
C TYR A 187 -5.17 15.64 -4.22
N SER A 188 -4.26 15.47 -5.18
CA SER A 188 -2.83 15.48 -4.92
C SER A 188 -2.07 15.99 -6.13
N ASP A 189 -0.94 16.65 -5.88
CA ASP A 189 -0.03 17.10 -6.92
C ASP A 189 1.40 17.09 -6.39
N THR A 190 2.38 17.12 -7.29
CA THR A 190 3.81 17.03 -6.98
C THR A 190 4.58 18.16 -7.63
N HIS A 191 5.71 18.52 -7.03
CA HIS A 191 6.66 19.47 -7.60
C HIS A 191 6.07 20.85 -7.97
N LEU A 192 5.10 21.31 -7.20
CA LEU A 192 4.55 22.66 -7.30
C LEU A 192 5.60 23.68 -6.86
N ASN A 193 5.84 24.71 -7.66
CA ASN A 193 6.53 25.91 -7.18
C ASN A 193 5.58 26.77 -6.32
N GLU A 194 6.07 27.83 -5.69
CA GLU A 194 5.29 28.69 -4.79
C GLU A 194 4.01 29.24 -5.44
N THR A 195 4.10 29.76 -6.68
CA THR A 195 2.92 30.29 -7.39
C THR A 195 1.87 29.22 -7.68
N ALA A 196 2.31 28.03 -8.10
CA ALA A 196 1.41 26.91 -8.35
C ALA A 196 0.82 26.36 -7.05
N LEU A 197 1.60 26.31 -5.97
CA LEU A 197 1.13 25.92 -4.65
C LEU A 197 -0.01 26.81 -4.17
N ASP A 198 0.15 28.14 -4.25
CA ASP A 198 -0.88 29.10 -3.86
C ASP A 198 -2.16 28.95 -4.68
N ALA A 199 -2.01 28.79 -6.00
CA ALA A 199 -3.14 28.56 -6.89
C ALA A 199 -3.88 27.26 -6.54
N THR A 200 -3.14 26.17 -6.31
CA THR A 200 -3.68 24.86 -5.95
C THR A 200 -4.37 24.90 -4.58
N ILE A 201 -3.78 25.53 -3.56
CA ILE A 201 -4.42 25.71 -2.25
C ILE A 201 -5.74 26.44 -2.41
N LYS A 202 -5.75 27.56 -3.13
CA LYS A 202 -6.98 28.34 -3.35
C LYS A 202 -8.05 27.54 -4.10
N GLU A 203 -7.67 26.81 -5.13
CA GLU A 203 -8.59 26.01 -5.92
C GLU A 203 -9.20 24.86 -5.10
N GLN A 204 -8.37 24.03 -4.47
CA GLN A 204 -8.87 22.84 -3.79
C GLN A 204 -9.61 23.17 -2.49
N THR A 205 -9.22 24.22 -1.78
CA THR A 205 -9.99 24.71 -0.62
C THR A 205 -11.36 25.27 -1.04
N SER A 206 -11.48 25.88 -2.22
CA SER A 206 -12.78 26.31 -2.76
C SER A 206 -13.73 25.15 -3.07
N LYS A 207 -13.20 23.93 -3.25
CA LYS A 207 -13.96 22.68 -3.40
C LYS A 207 -14.26 22.00 -2.06
N GLY A 208 -13.90 22.63 -0.94
CA GLY A 208 -14.10 22.08 0.40
C GLY A 208 -13.04 21.07 0.85
N LEU A 209 -11.94 20.92 0.11
CA LEU A 209 -10.85 20.03 0.52
C LEU A 209 -9.88 20.71 1.50
N ILE A 210 -9.33 19.92 2.41
CA ILE A 210 -8.38 20.34 3.44
C ILE A 210 -6.99 19.91 2.98
N LEU A 211 -6.02 20.83 2.94
CA LEU A 211 -4.61 20.47 2.78
C LEU A 211 -4.20 19.64 4.01
N THR A 212 -3.71 18.42 3.81
CA THR A 212 -3.37 17.49 4.90
C THR A 212 -1.95 16.93 4.83
N ASP A 213 -1.30 17.09 3.69
CA ASP A 213 0.12 16.84 3.56
C ASP A 213 0.78 17.90 2.70
N ILE A 214 1.92 18.41 3.16
CA ILE A 214 2.84 19.23 2.37
C ILE A 214 4.26 18.74 2.63
N GLN A 215 5.02 18.48 1.58
CA GLN A 215 6.40 18.03 1.65
C GLN A 215 7.24 18.93 0.74
N GLY A 216 8.21 19.62 1.32
CA GLY A 216 9.05 20.59 0.63
C GLY A 216 10.40 20.02 0.21
N GLY A 217 11.03 20.67 -0.76
CA GLY A 217 12.34 20.31 -1.30
C GLY A 217 12.93 21.48 -2.09
N LEU A 218 14.19 21.34 -2.49
CA LEU A 218 14.90 22.37 -3.27
C LEU A 218 15.28 21.84 -4.65
N ARG A 219 14.92 22.57 -5.69
CA ARG A 219 15.35 22.34 -7.06
C ARG A 219 16.12 23.55 -7.53
N GLU A 220 17.44 23.40 -7.71
CA GLU A 220 18.30 24.50 -8.15
C GLU A 220 18.20 25.76 -7.23
N GLY A 221 17.93 25.56 -5.94
CA GLY A 221 17.76 26.62 -4.95
C GLY A 221 16.32 27.14 -4.79
N GLU A 222 15.41 26.79 -5.69
CA GLU A 222 14.00 27.14 -5.65
C GLU A 222 13.17 26.09 -4.89
N GLU A 223 12.16 26.54 -4.16
CA GLU A 223 11.30 25.65 -3.39
C GLU A 223 10.30 24.92 -4.27
N VAL A 224 10.15 23.62 -4.01
CA VAL A 224 9.15 22.77 -4.66
C VAL A 224 8.40 21.94 -3.64
N TYR A 225 7.13 21.66 -3.93
CA TYR A 225 6.19 21.10 -2.96
C TYR A 225 5.37 19.95 -3.53
N ASN A 226 5.24 18.87 -2.76
CA ASN A 226 4.23 17.83 -2.95
C ASN A 226 3.09 18.04 -1.97
N VAL A 227 1.85 17.84 -2.43
CA VAL A 227 0.65 18.13 -1.64
C VAL A 227 -0.40 17.03 -1.71
N ILE A 228 -1.13 16.85 -0.61
CA ILE A 228 -2.37 16.06 -0.57
C ILE A 228 -3.46 16.90 0.10
N PHE A 229 -4.61 16.95 -0.56
CA PHE A 229 -5.86 17.50 -0.06
C PHE A 229 -6.90 16.38 0.11
N GLN A 230 -7.73 16.45 1.14
CA GLN A 230 -8.81 15.50 1.39
C GLN A 230 -10.02 16.18 2.03
N GLU A 231 -11.22 15.65 1.79
CA GLU A 231 -12.48 16.18 2.33
C GLU A 231 -12.58 15.98 3.85
N LEU A 232 -12.14 14.83 4.36
CA LEU A 232 -12.19 14.49 5.77
C LEU A 232 -10.79 14.41 6.37
N LEU A 233 -10.54 15.11 7.48
CA LEU A 233 -9.26 15.05 8.20
C LEU A 233 -8.95 13.63 8.72
N GLU A 234 -9.95 12.99 9.33
CA GLU A 234 -9.85 11.62 9.84
C GLU A 234 -10.63 10.66 8.94
N PRO A 235 -10.10 9.46 8.65
CA PRO A 235 -10.83 8.48 7.86
C PRO A 235 -12.16 8.06 8.47
N LYS A 236 -13.12 7.72 7.60
CA LYS A 236 -14.39 7.11 8.01
C LYS A 236 -14.12 5.81 8.78
N THR A 237 -14.90 5.59 9.83
CA THR A 237 -14.82 4.35 10.61
C THR A 237 -15.36 3.18 9.78
N ARG A 238 -14.72 2.01 9.90
CA ARG A 238 -15.20 0.79 9.23
C ARG A 238 -16.42 0.22 9.96
N HIS A 239 -17.49 -0.03 9.22
CA HIS A 239 -18.70 -0.65 9.76
C HIS A 239 -18.83 -2.08 9.25
N TRP A 240 -19.16 -3.00 10.16
CA TRP A 240 -19.40 -4.40 9.80
C TRP A 240 -20.86 -4.59 9.42
N HIS A 241 -21.09 -5.15 8.24
CA HIS A 241 -22.41 -5.58 7.80
C HIS A 241 -22.34 -7.00 7.24
N ALA A 242 -23.48 -7.67 7.25
CA ALA A 242 -23.60 -9.02 6.72
C ALA A 242 -25.02 -9.21 6.16
N THR A 243 -25.13 -9.49 4.87
CA THR A 243 -26.36 -9.65 4.08
C THR A 243 -26.49 -11.09 3.56
N GLY A 244 -27.67 -11.59 3.22
CA GLY A 244 -27.83 -12.97 2.71
C GLY A 244 -29.26 -13.49 2.84
N GLN A 245 -29.59 -14.60 2.16
CA GLN A 245 -30.92 -15.23 2.33
C GLN A 245 -31.12 -15.72 3.77
N LYS A 246 -32.37 -16.03 4.14
CA LYS A 246 -32.67 -16.62 5.45
C LYS A 246 -32.37 -18.11 5.39
N SER A 247 -31.18 -18.51 5.83
CA SER A 247 -30.84 -19.92 6.03
C SER A 247 -31.83 -20.63 6.96
N GLU A 248 -32.14 -21.90 6.65
CA GLU A 248 -32.85 -22.84 7.53
C GLU A 248 -32.07 -23.12 8.84
N PHE A 249 -30.80 -22.71 8.92
CA PHE A 249 -29.87 -22.92 10.05
C PHE A 249 -29.39 -21.58 10.64
N PRO A 250 -30.26 -20.82 11.35
CA PRO A 250 -29.95 -19.47 11.80
C PRO A 250 -28.84 -19.39 12.88
N ARG A 251 -28.65 -20.44 13.70
CA ARG A 251 -27.58 -20.46 14.72
C ARG A 251 -26.20 -20.60 14.08
N GLN A 252 -26.07 -21.51 13.12
CA GLN A 252 -24.85 -21.78 12.38
C GLN A 252 -24.46 -20.55 11.55
N THR A 253 -25.44 -19.91 10.92
CA THR A 253 -25.24 -18.66 10.17
C THR A 253 -24.71 -17.54 11.07
N LYS A 254 -25.28 -17.34 12.27
CA LYS A 254 -24.74 -16.35 13.23
C LYS A 254 -23.32 -16.68 13.70
N SER A 255 -23.01 -17.96 13.90
CA SER A 255 -21.66 -18.38 14.28
C SER A 255 -20.66 -18.10 13.15
N LEU A 256 -21.04 -18.36 11.90
CA LEU A 256 -20.23 -18.04 10.72
C LEU A 256 -20.01 -16.53 10.60
N ASP A 257 -21.06 -15.72 10.77
CA ASP A 257 -20.95 -14.26 10.74
C ASP A 257 -19.94 -13.75 11.78
N LEU A 258 -19.92 -14.32 12.99
CA LEU A 258 -18.95 -13.95 14.02
C LEU A 258 -17.51 -14.34 13.64
N ILE A 259 -17.33 -15.52 13.05
CA ILE A 259 -16.02 -15.98 12.56
C ILE A 259 -15.53 -15.07 11.42
N MET A 260 -16.39 -14.78 10.43
CA MET A 260 -16.07 -13.91 9.31
C MET A 260 -15.81 -12.48 9.77
N LYS A 261 -16.65 -11.93 10.66
CA LYS A 261 -16.42 -10.62 11.27
C LYS A 261 -15.06 -10.55 11.95
N LYS A 262 -14.70 -11.57 12.74
CA LYS A 262 -13.39 -11.63 13.41
C LYS A 262 -12.26 -11.73 12.38
N PHE A 263 -12.36 -12.65 11.42
CA PHE A 263 -11.37 -12.85 10.37
C PHE A 263 -11.14 -11.58 9.55
N MET A 264 -12.22 -10.97 9.05
CA MET A 264 -12.15 -9.77 8.22
C MET A 264 -11.57 -8.59 8.99
N LYS A 265 -12.04 -8.36 10.23
CA LYS A 265 -11.48 -7.32 11.10
C LYS A 265 -10.01 -7.55 11.41
N THR A 266 -9.59 -8.76 11.74
CA THR A 266 -8.20 -9.10 12.07
C THR A 266 -7.26 -8.99 10.86
N ASN A 267 -7.77 -9.28 9.66
CA ASN A 267 -6.96 -9.31 8.44
C ASN A 267 -7.11 -8.07 7.56
N GLY A 268 -7.92 -7.09 7.95
CA GLY A 268 -8.15 -5.90 7.14
C GLY A 268 -8.88 -6.21 5.82
N VAL A 269 -9.60 -7.33 5.76
CA VAL A 269 -10.38 -7.71 4.58
C VAL A 269 -11.64 -6.87 4.58
N ARG A 270 -11.83 -6.12 3.50
CA ARG A 270 -12.95 -5.16 3.34
C ARG A 270 -14.20 -5.82 2.77
N GLN A 271 -14.00 -6.78 1.88
CA GLN A 271 -15.09 -7.45 1.17
C GLN A 271 -14.72 -8.92 1.05
N ALA A 272 -15.68 -9.79 1.34
CA ALA A 272 -15.52 -11.22 1.21
C ALA A 272 -16.85 -11.85 0.80
N GLN A 273 -16.76 -12.95 0.07
CA GLN A 273 -17.86 -13.90 -0.09
C GLN A 273 -17.40 -15.22 0.53
N VAL A 274 -18.26 -15.83 1.33
CA VAL A 274 -18.05 -17.19 1.84
C VAL A 274 -19.25 -18.03 1.44
N ALA A 275 -19.03 -19.14 0.76
CA ALA A 275 -20.06 -20.13 0.49
C ALA A 275 -19.69 -21.43 1.21
N ILE A 276 -20.56 -21.91 2.09
CA ILE A 276 -20.42 -23.23 2.69
C ILE A 276 -21.45 -24.14 2.05
N VAL A 277 -20.98 -25.06 1.21
CA VAL A 277 -21.85 -26.04 0.57
C VAL A 277 -22.07 -27.20 1.55
N SER A 278 -23.08 -27.01 2.38
CA SER A 278 -23.89 -28.04 3.03
C SER A 278 -25.30 -27.46 3.13
N ARG A 279 -26.03 -27.48 2.01
CA ARG A 279 -27.33 -26.80 1.83
C ARG A 279 -27.34 -25.23 1.97
N GLY A 280 -26.20 -24.50 1.83
CA GLY A 280 -26.04 -23.12 1.23
C GLY A 280 -26.07 -21.82 2.10
N GLU A 281 -25.19 -20.80 1.82
CA GLU A 281 -25.37 -19.29 1.79
C GLU A 281 -24.10 -18.36 2.04
N ILE A 282 -24.14 -17.03 1.68
CA ILE A 282 -23.03 -15.98 1.51
C ILE A 282 -23.35 -14.52 2.02
N LYS A 283 -22.38 -13.64 2.48
CA LYS A 283 -22.56 -12.23 3.05
C LYS A 283 -21.44 -11.11 2.96
N ALA A 284 -21.75 -9.76 2.97
CA ALA A 284 -20.77 -8.58 3.06
C ALA A 284 -21.24 -7.12 3.52
N GLU A 285 -20.34 -6.07 3.46
CA GLU A 285 -20.31 -4.64 4.00
C GLU A 285 -21.12 -3.51 3.24
N ASP A 286 -21.21 -2.26 3.77
CA ASP A 286 -22.19 -1.18 3.39
C ASP A 286 -21.60 0.24 3.07
N ASP A 287 -20.27 0.46 3.11
CA ASP A 287 -19.62 1.71 2.60
C ASP A 287 -18.90 1.50 1.25
N ARG A 288 -19.11 0.32 0.68
CA ARG A 288 -18.72 -0.15 -0.64
C ARG A 288 -19.96 -0.82 -1.23
N GLU A 289 -20.01 -1.05 -2.55
CA GLU A 289 -21.09 -1.86 -3.11
C GLU A 289 -21.20 -3.16 -2.29
N THR A 290 -22.37 -3.37 -1.68
CA THR A 290 -22.61 -4.54 -0.84
C THR A 290 -22.37 -5.76 -1.68
N VAL A 291 -21.40 -6.58 -1.27
CA VAL A 291 -21.07 -7.74 -2.07
C VAL A 291 -22.28 -8.66 -2.11
N VAL A 292 -22.87 -8.80 -3.29
CA VAL A 292 -23.97 -9.69 -3.58
C VAL A 292 -23.42 -10.99 -4.17
N SER A 293 -24.20 -12.06 -4.11
CA SER A 293 -23.73 -13.41 -4.49
C SER A 293 -23.29 -13.56 -5.96
N ASN A 294 -23.65 -12.60 -6.82
CA ASN A 294 -23.30 -12.56 -8.24
C ASN A 294 -22.14 -11.60 -8.55
N ASP A 295 -21.54 -10.96 -7.54
CA ASP A 295 -20.34 -10.16 -7.76
C ASP A 295 -19.15 -11.04 -8.14
N THR A 296 -18.35 -10.52 -9.06
CA THR A 296 -17.22 -11.25 -9.62
C THR A 296 -15.93 -10.91 -8.87
N PHE A 297 -15.26 -11.94 -8.38
CA PHE A 297 -13.92 -11.83 -7.78
C PHE A 297 -12.87 -12.43 -8.71
N LEU A 298 -11.67 -11.84 -8.72
CA LEU A 298 -10.52 -12.45 -9.37
C LEU A 298 -10.13 -13.73 -8.61
N LEU A 299 -10.30 -14.88 -9.27
CA LEU A 299 -10.05 -16.21 -8.67
C LEU A 299 -8.56 -16.54 -8.50
N ALA A 300 -7.66 -15.81 -9.17
CA ALA A 300 -6.23 -16.10 -9.21
C ALA A 300 -5.98 -17.60 -9.44
N SER A 301 -5.12 -18.25 -8.64
CA SER A 301 -4.80 -19.67 -8.80
C SER A 301 -5.95 -20.65 -8.56
N VAL A 302 -7.09 -20.22 -8.03
CA VAL A 302 -8.31 -21.05 -7.99
C VAL A 302 -8.78 -21.40 -9.41
N SER A 303 -8.48 -20.57 -10.42
CA SER A 303 -8.71 -20.85 -11.84
C SER A 303 -8.17 -22.21 -12.31
N LYS A 304 -7.10 -22.72 -11.70
CA LYS A 304 -6.46 -23.99 -12.08
C LYS A 304 -7.40 -25.19 -11.93
N MET A 305 -8.33 -25.16 -10.98
CA MET A 305 -9.28 -26.26 -10.79
C MET A 305 -10.27 -26.38 -11.96
N PHE A 306 -10.65 -25.24 -12.56
CA PHE A 306 -11.49 -25.20 -13.75
C PHE A 306 -10.72 -25.66 -14.99
N ALA A 307 -9.46 -25.23 -15.12
CA ALA A 307 -8.57 -25.71 -16.17
C ALA A 307 -8.37 -27.23 -16.09
N ALA A 308 -8.13 -27.77 -14.88
CA ALA A 308 -8.01 -29.20 -14.65
C ALA A 308 -9.29 -29.96 -15.02
N ALA A 309 -10.48 -29.44 -14.67
CA ALA A 309 -11.75 -30.04 -15.05
C ALA A 309 -11.98 -30.05 -16.58
N ALA A 310 -11.56 -28.99 -17.28
CA ALA A 310 -11.63 -28.96 -18.74
C ALA A 310 -10.67 -29.96 -19.41
N VAL A 311 -9.47 -30.14 -18.84
CA VAL A 311 -8.51 -31.16 -19.27
C VAL A 311 -9.10 -32.57 -19.06
N ASP A 312 -9.74 -32.81 -17.91
CA ASP A 312 -10.40 -34.09 -17.61
C ASP A 312 -11.54 -34.39 -18.61
N ASP A 313 -12.37 -33.41 -18.96
CA ASP A 313 -13.40 -33.56 -20.00
C ASP A 313 -12.78 -33.94 -21.37
N PHE A 314 -11.64 -33.35 -21.74
CA PHE A 314 -10.94 -33.75 -22.98
C PHE A 314 -10.37 -35.16 -22.93
N ILE A 315 -9.87 -35.59 -21.77
CA ILE A 315 -9.42 -36.97 -21.56
C ILE A 315 -10.60 -37.94 -21.69
N ASN A 316 -11.72 -37.64 -21.03
CA ASN A 316 -12.93 -38.48 -21.06
C ASN A 316 -13.54 -38.60 -22.46
N ARG A 317 -13.40 -37.55 -23.30
CA ARG A 317 -13.82 -37.57 -24.71
C ARG A 317 -12.78 -38.18 -25.65
N GLY A 318 -11.66 -38.69 -25.14
CA GLY A 318 -10.58 -39.29 -25.94
C GLY A 318 -9.80 -38.29 -26.81
N LYS A 319 -9.92 -36.97 -26.54
CA LYS A 319 -9.20 -35.92 -27.27
C LYS A 319 -7.78 -35.69 -26.75
N LEU A 320 -7.52 -36.11 -25.51
CA LEU A 320 -6.25 -35.96 -24.82
C LEU A 320 -6.00 -37.22 -23.99
N SER A 321 -4.75 -37.46 -23.59
CA SER A 321 -4.41 -38.47 -22.59
C SER A 321 -3.42 -37.91 -21.59
N LEU A 322 -3.34 -38.51 -20.41
CA LEU A 322 -2.33 -38.16 -19.40
C LEU A 322 -0.88 -38.28 -19.93
N ARG A 323 -0.64 -39.12 -20.93
CA ARG A 323 0.68 -39.34 -21.56
C ARG A 323 0.96 -38.41 -22.73
N THR A 324 -0.03 -37.63 -23.18
CA THR A 324 0.14 -36.71 -24.32
C THR A 324 1.21 -35.68 -23.97
N LYS A 325 2.22 -35.54 -24.86
CA LYS A 325 3.28 -34.53 -24.76
C LYS A 325 2.70 -33.16 -25.12
N VAL A 326 2.97 -32.13 -24.32
CA VAL A 326 2.20 -30.87 -24.37
C VAL A 326 2.81 -29.83 -25.32
N TYR A 327 4.14 -29.74 -25.38
CA TYR A 327 4.84 -28.67 -26.10
C TYR A 327 4.49 -28.63 -27.60
N GLU A 328 4.52 -29.79 -28.26
CA GLU A 328 4.15 -29.91 -29.67
C GLU A 328 2.69 -29.54 -29.92
N GLN A 329 1.78 -29.88 -29.01
CA GLN A 329 0.35 -29.55 -29.12
C GLN A 329 0.08 -28.05 -29.01
N LEU A 330 0.96 -27.33 -28.31
CA LEU A 330 0.91 -25.86 -28.19
C LEU A 330 1.66 -25.14 -29.30
N GLY A 331 2.31 -25.87 -30.23
CA GLY A 331 3.11 -25.29 -31.31
C GLY A 331 4.51 -24.82 -30.88
N TYR A 332 4.99 -25.24 -29.71
CA TYR A 332 6.34 -24.91 -29.24
C TYR A 332 7.34 -25.98 -29.67
N PHE A 333 8.03 -25.74 -30.79
CA PHE A 333 8.98 -26.69 -31.38
C PHE A 333 10.44 -26.41 -31.01
N ASP A 334 10.76 -25.17 -30.65
CA ASP A 334 12.12 -24.70 -30.37
C ASP A 334 12.30 -24.42 -28.87
N ALA A 335 12.24 -25.49 -28.06
CA ALA A 335 12.41 -25.37 -26.61
C ALA A 335 13.90 -25.24 -26.26
N ASN A 336 14.26 -24.20 -25.50
CA ASN A 336 15.63 -23.99 -25.00
C ASN A 336 16.15 -25.16 -24.14
N ASP A 337 15.27 -25.88 -23.46
CA ASP A 337 15.57 -27.11 -22.74
C ASP A 337 14.85 -28.28 -23.41
N GLU A 338 15.62 -29.21 -23.97
CA GLU A 338 15.09 -30.38 -24.69
C GLU A 338 14.19 -31.25 -23.80
N ARG A 339 14.39 -31.27 -22.48
CA ARG A 339 13.54 -32.03 -21.54
C ARG A 339 12.11 -31.48 -21.51
N ALA A 340 11.89 -30.24 -21.91
CA ALA A 340 10.55 -29.65 -21.97
C ALA A 340 9.65 -30.37 -22.98
N LYS A 341 10.23 -30.93 -24.06
CA LYS A 341 9.53 -31.75 -25.05
C LYS A 341 8.97 -33.03 -24.44
N ASP A 342 9.53 -33.47 -23.32
CA ASP A 342 9.06 -34.66 -22.60
C ASP A 342 7.91 -34.42 -21.62
N ILE A 343 7.52 -33.16 -21.41
CA ILE A 343 6.45 -32.80 -20.48
C ILE A 343 5.11 -33.32 -20.98
N THR A 344 4.43 -34.08 -20.13
CA THR A 344 3.12 -34.66 -20.41
C THR A 344 2.01 -33.85 -19.75
N VAL A 345 0.77 -34.09 -20.16
CA VAL A 345 -0.42 -33.56 -19.50
C VAL A 345 -0.43 -33.90 -18.00
N LYS A 346 -0.05 -35.14 -17.64
CA LYS A 346 0.08 -35.56 -16.23
C LYS A 346 1.04 -34.66 -15.46
N HIS A 347 2.23 -34.42 -16.01
CA HIS A 347 3.23 -33.56 -15.37
C HIS A 347 2.70 -32.14 -15.11
N LEU A 348 1.89 -31.59 -16.02
CA LEU A 348 1.29 -30.27 -15.79
C LEU A 348 0.20 -30.29 -14.70
N LEU A 349 -0.67 -31.30 -14.68
CA LEU A 349 -1.72 -31.44 -13.68
C LEU A 349 -1.16 -31.69 -12.27
N GLU A 350 -0.03 -32.38 -12.17
CA GLU A 350 0.61 -32.75 -10.91
C GLU A 350 1.72 -31.78 -10.47
N HIS A 351 1.92 -30.68 -11.21
CA HIS A 351 3.01 -29.72 -10.97
C HIS A 351 4.43 -30.32 -11.05
N GLU A 352 4.62 -31.36 -11.87
CA GLU A 352 5.88 -32.08 -12.09
C GLU A 352 6.58 -31.69 -13.41
N GLY A 353 6.15 -30.60 -14.06
CA GLY A 353 6.71 -30.11 -15.31
C GLY A 353 8.13 -29.53 -15.21
N GLY A 354 8.70 -29.40 -14.00
CA GLY A 354 10.04 -28.87 -13.76
C GLY A 354 10.15 -27.35 -13.66
N TYR A 355 9.02 -26.62 -13.70
CA TYR A 355 8.99 -25.16 -13.55
C TYR A 355 8.97 -24.76 -12.07
N ASP A 356 10.05 -24.16 -11.58
CA ASP A 356 10.11 -23.54 -10.26
C ASP A 356 9.97 -22.03 -10.36
N ARG A 357 8.85 -21.51 -9.85
CA ARG A 357 8.57 -20.08 -9.74
C ARG A 357 9.69 -19.31 -9.01
N ARG A 358 10.37 -19.92 -8.04
CA ARG A 358 11.39 -19.26 -7.21
C ARG A 358 12.70 -19.05 -7.97
N GLU A 359 12.97 -19.90 -8.95
CA GLU A 359 14.17 -19.84 -9.80
C GLU A 359 13.93 -19.00 -11.07
N ALA A 360 12.67 -18.81 -11.48
CA ALA A 360 12.31 -18.05 -12.68
C ALA A 360 12.59 -16.54 -12.60
N GLY A 361 13.05 -16.03 -11.45
CA GLY A 361 13.38 -14.62 -11.21
C GLY A 361 12.14 -13.73 -11.11
N GLU A 362 11.49 -13.47 -12.25
CA GLU A 362 10.25 -12.70 -12.32
C GLU A 362 9.05 -13.63 -12.55
N ASP A 363 8.05 -13.55 -11.68
CA ASP A 363 6.80 -14.31 -11.84
C ASP A 363 6.00 -13.71 -13.01
N ILE A 364 6.12 -14.34 -14.18
CA ILE A 364 5.39 -13.93 -15.40
C ILE A 364 3.87 -13.91 -15.21
N SER A 365 3.34 -14.62 -14.20
CA SER A 365 1.91 -14.59 -13.86
C SER A 365 1.49 -13.33 -13.10
N ILE A 366 2.45 -12.54 -12.64
CA ILE A 366 2.25 -11.20 -12.05
C ILE A 366 2.65 -10.12 -13.07
N GLY A 367 3.51 -10.47 -14.03
CA GLY A 367 3.94 -9.63 -15.15
C GLY A 367 3.05 -9.68 -16.39
N PHE A 368 1.79 -10.16 -16.33
CA PHE A 368 0.95 -10.29 -17.53
C PHE A 368 0.84 -8.99 -18.32
N ASN A 369 0.82 -7.81 -17.67
CA ASN A 369 0.85 -6.52 -18.37
C ASN A 369 2.11 -6.34 -19.24
N LYS A 370 3.28 -6.80 -18.80
CA LYS A 370 4.51 -6.75 -19.58
C LYS A 370 4.43 -7.64 -20.83
N VAL A 371 3.68 -8.74 -20.74
CA VAL A 371 3.45 -9.66 -21.86
C VAL A 371 2.34 -9.14 -22.78
N THR A 372 1.26 -8.55 -22.24
CA THR A 372 0.08 -8.12 -23.01
C THR A 372 0.23 -6.76 -23.69
N MET A 373 1.00 -5.83 -23.11
CA MET A 373 1.19 -4.49 -23.68
C MET A 373 1.97 -4.48 -25.02
N PRO A 374 2.94 -5.36 -25.25
CA PRO A 374 3.57 -5.53 -26.57
C PRO A 374 2.69 -6.22 -27.61
N LEU A 375 1.64 -6.96 -27.20
CA LEU A 375 0.77 -7.67 -28.16
C LEU A 375 -0.06 -6.66 -28.98
N PRO A 376 -0.50 -7.03 -30.19
CA PRO A 376 -1.32 -6.16 -31.04
C PRO A 376 -2.57 -5.63 -30.35
N THR A 377 -3.11 -6.39 -29.38
CA THR A 377 -4.33 -6.04 -28.64
C THR A 377 -4.11 -5.11 -27.47
N LYS A 378 -2.87 -4.96 -26.98
CA LYS A 378 -2.52 -4.15 -25.81
C LYS A 378 -3.42 -4.39 -24.59
N GLY A 379 -3.88 -5.64 -24.41
CA GLY A 379 -4.78 -6.02 -23.33
C GLY A 379 -6.26 -5.65 -23.51
N ASN A 380 -6.68 -5.07 -24.64
CA ASN A 380 -8.09 -4.71 -24.89
C ASN A 380 -9.01 -5.92 -25.15
N ARG A 381 -8.44 -7.11 -25.33
CA ARG A 381 -9.16 -8.39 -25.38
C ARG A 381 -8.23 -9.51 -24.93
N THR A 382 -8.81 -10.64 -24.53
CA THR A 382 -8.06 -11.87 -24.27
C THR A 382 -7.16 -12.19 -25.47
N ALA A 383 -5.87 -12.43 -25.20
CA ALA A 383 -4.93 -12.87 -26.20
C ALA A 383 -5.32 -14.25 -26.72
N THR A 384 -5.32 -14.42 -28.03
CA THR A 384 -5.42 -15.71 -28.71
C THR A 384 -4.02 -16.27 -28.90
N THR A 385 -3.90 -17.57 -29.19
CA THR A 385 -2.61 -18.18 -29.53
C THR A 385 -1.89 -17.39 -30.63
N ARG A 386 -2.60 -16.92 -31.66
CA ARG A 386 -2.05 -16.08 -32.75
C ARG A 386 -1.49 -14.72 -32.31
N ASP A 387 -1.88 -14.23 -31.15
CA ASP A 387 -1.34 -12.96 -30.65
C ASP A 387 0.02 -13.16 -29.96
N VAL A 388 0.35 -14.39 -29.52
CA VAL A 388 1.53 -14.71 -28.69
C VAL A 388 2.56 -15.64 -29.35
N ILE A 389 2.24 -16.25 -30.48
CA ILE A 389 3.19 -16.89 -31.41
C ILE A 389 3.25 -16.09 -32.70
#